data_AF-A0A0W7YQQ7-F1
#
_entry.id   AF-A0A0W7YQQ7-F1
#
_cell.length_a   1.000
_cell.length_b   1.000
_cell.length_c   1.000
_cell.angle_alpha   90.00
_cell.angle_beta   90.00
_cell.angle_gamma   90.00
#
_symmetry.space_group_name_H-M   'P 1'
#
loop_
_entity.id
_entity.type
_entity.pdbx_description
1 polymer ?
#
loop_
_entity_poly.entity_id
_entity_poly.type
_entity_poly.pdbx_seq_one_letter_code
_entity_poly.pdbx_strand_id
1 'polypeptide(L)'
;MKETKRNQIQAVLFKDHDLILVENDVFNISGRIEEYDKDMFIVFNKRKKAFEIHSLEYAPMIASPKDTFQTTIPYKELDIRTLHHVYDNDIKVHGRKIFERIERQEELNEKQKQRDYKNWLRAVASETKSMFAKDAWL
;
A
#
# COMPACT_ATOMS: atom_id res chain seq x y z
N MET A 1 -14.54 -31.07 8.99
CA MET A 1 -15.71 -30.16 8.94
C MET A 1 -15.15 -28.78 8.63
N LYS A 2 -15.33 -28.26 7.41
CA LYS A 2 -14.76 -26.96 7.03
C LYS A 2 -15.45 -25.89 7.86
N GLU A 3 -14.66 -25.16 8.63
CA GLU A 3 -15.13 -24.03 9.41
C GLU A 3 -15.71 -22.99 8.43
N THR A 4 -16.95 -22.54 8.67
CA THR A 4 -17.60 -21.54 7.83
C THR A 4 -16.79 -20.25 7.90
N LYS A 5 -16.57 -19.55 6.77
CA LYS A 5 -15.86 -18.25 6.70
C LYS A 5 -16.25 -17.29 7.83
N ARG A 6 -17.56 -17.22 8.10
CA ARG A 6 -18.14 -16.46 9.22
C ARG A 6 -17.50 -16.79 10.57
N ASN A 7 -17.30 -18.07 10.89
CA ASN A 7 -16.70 -18.49 12.16
C ASN A 7 -15.24 -18.03 12.26
N GLN A 8 -14.49 -18.09 11.15
CA GLN A 8 -13.11 -17.60 11.11
C GLN A 8 -13.06 -16.09 11.33
N ILE A 9 -13.94 -15.33 10.66
CA ILE A 9 -14.07 -13.89 10.87
C ILE A 9 -14.43 -13.60 12.34
N GLN A 10 -15.42 -14.29 12.90
CA GLN A 10 -15.85 -14.10 14.28
C GLN A 10 -14.74 -14.42 15.28
N ALA A 11 -13.96 -15.48 15.06
CA ALA A 11 -12.83 -15.83 15.92
C ALA A 11 -11.76 -14.72 15.93
N VAL A 12 -11.59 -14.02 14.81
CA VAL A 12 -10.64 -12.92 14.66
C VAL A 12 -11.17 -11.64 15.31
N LEU A 13 -12.43 -11.28 15.01
CA LEU A 13 -13.09 -10.10 15.58
C LEU A 13 -13.34 -10.24 17.08
N PHE A 14 -13.40 -11.45 17.64
CA PHE A 14 -13.55 -11.66 19.08
C PHE A 14 -12.50 -10.93 19.92
N LYS A 15 -11.31 -10.68 19.36
CA LYS A 15 -10.21 -9.97 20.02
C LYS A 15 -10.37 -8.45 20.00
N ASP A 16 -11.24 -7.90 19.15
CA ASP A 16 -11.50 -6.46 19.04
C ASP A 16 -13.00 -6.15 19.05
N HIS A 17 -13.48 -5.75 20.24
CA HIS A 17 -14.90 -5.43 20.44
C HIS A 17 -15.36 -4.15 19.72
N ASP A 18 -14.45 -3.35 19.15
CA ASP A 18 -14.80 -2.14 18.40
C ASP A 18 -15.19 -2.42 16.94
N LEU A 19 -14.92 -3.62 16.44
CA LEU A 19 -15.21 -4.02 15.08
C LEU A 19 -16.52 -4.82 15.00
N ILE A 20 -17.39 -4.42 14.08
CA ILE A 20 -18.67 -5.10 13.81
C ILE A 20 -18.67 -5.61 12.38
N LEU A 21 -18.85 -6.91 12.19
CA LEU A 21 -18.99 -7.50 10.85
C LEU A 21 -20.23 -6.94 10.14
N VAL A 22 -20.04 -6.48 8.90
CA VAL A 22 -21.12 -6.04 8.02
C VAL A 22 -21.42 -7.16 7.03
N GLU A 23 -22.46 -7.94 7.32
CA GLU A 23 -22.91 -9.03 6.44
C GLU A 23 -23.95 -8.54 5.42
N ASN A 24 -24.78 -7.57 5.80
CA ASN A 24 -25.87 -7.06 4.98
C ASN A 24 -25.83 -5.54 4.94
N ASP A 25 -25.83 -4.99 3.73
CA ASP A 25 -25.97 -3.57 3.47
C ASP A 25 -26.95 -3.33 2.30
N VAL A 26 -27.44 -2.10 2.19
CA VAL A 26 -28.51 -1.72 1.24
C VAL A 26 -28.15 -2.04 -0.21
N PHE A 27 -26.88 -1.94 -0.58
CA PHE A 27 -26.41 -2.13 -1.95
C PHE A 27 -25.66 -3.44 -2.17
N ASN A 28 -25.71 -4.34 -1.18
CA ASN A 28 -24.98 -5.61 -1.16
C ASN A 28 -23.48 -5.44 -1.47
N ILE A 29 -22.86 -4.38 -0.95
CA ILE A 29 -21.42 -4.12 -1.09
C ILE A 29 -20.61 -5.22 -0.39
N SER A 30 -21.06 -5.72 0.77
CA SER A 30 -20.42 -6.83 1.48
C SER A 30 -20.28 -8.07 0.59
N GLY A 31 -21.38 -8.50 -0.05
CA GLY A 31 -21.37 -9.65 -0.96
C GLY A 31 -20.55 -9.40 -2.23
N ARG A 32 -20.61 -8.20 -2.79
CA ARG A 32 -19.84 -7.84 -4.00
C ARG A 32 -18.33 -7.79 -3.75
N ILE A 33 -17.91 -7.37 -2.56
CA ILE A 33 -16.50 -7.45 -2.13
C ILE A 33 -16.06 -8.90 -2.01
N GLU A 34 -16.91 -9.78 -1.48
CA GLU A 34 -16.62 -11.22 -1.41
C GLU A 34 -16.56 -11.89 -2.79
N GLU A 35 -17.37 -11.44 -3.75
CA GLU A 35 -17.27 -11.88 -5.16
C GLU A 35 -15.96 -11.42 -5.81
N TYR A 36 -15.48 -10.23 -5.46
CA TYR A 36 -14.20 -9.70 -5.92
C TYR A 36 -13.02 -10.50 -5.37
N ASP A 37 -13.01 -10.73 -4.05
CA ASP A 37 -12.02 -11.56 -3.37
C ASP A 37 -12.68 -12.31 -2.21
N LYS A 38 -12.64 -13.65 -2.28
CA LYS A 38 -13.34 -14.53 -1.33
C LYS A 38 -12.85 -14.41 0.09
N ASP A 39 -11.63 -13.92 0.30
CA ASP A 39 -11.09 -13.74 1.64
C ASP A 39 -11.42 -12.38 2.23
N MET A 40 -11.93 -11.43 1.42
CA MET A 40 -12.30 -10.11 1.90
C MET A 40 -13.65 -10.09 2.63
N PHE A 41 -13.72 -9.19 3.62
CA PHE A 41 -14.93 -8.89 4.37
C PHE A 41 -14.91 -7.44 4.90
N ILE A 42 -16.09 -6.90 5.17
CA ILE A 42 -16.27 -5.52 5.63
C ILE A 42 -16.60 -5.50 7.11
N VAL A 43 -15.98 -4.59 7.85
CA VAL A 43 -16.34 -4.30 9.24
C VAL A 43 -16.62 -2.82 9.42
N PHE A 44 -17.47 -2.50 10.38
CA PHE A 44 -17.64 -1.15 10.88
C PHE A 44 -16.81 -0.98 12.16
N ASN A 45 -15.86 -0.04 12.12
CA ASN A 45 -15.04 0.31 13.28
C ASN A 45 -15.76 1.41 14.08
N LYS A 46 -16.29 1.06 15.26
CA LYS A 46 -17.03 1.98 16.14
C LYS A 46 -16.17 3.15 16.62
N ARG A 47 -14.88 2.91 16.86
CA ARG A 47 -13.94 3.92 17.37
C ARG A 47 -13.67 5.00 16.31
N LYS A 48 -13.39 4.57 15.07
CA LYS A 48 -13.13 5.47 13.95
C LYS A 48 -14.40 5.99 13.28
N LYS A 49 -15.55 5.36 13.53
CA LYS A 49 -16.83 5.60 12.83
C LYS A 49 -16.67 5.48 11.32
N ALA A 50 -15.93 4.47 10.89
CA ALA A 50 -15.59 4.24 9.49
C ALA A 50 -15.74 2.76 9.15
N PHE A 51 -16.02 2.49 7.87
CA PHE A 51 -15.96 1.13 7.34
C PHE A 51 -14.52 0.78 6.99
N GLU A 52 -14.16 -0.47 7.26
CA GLU A 52 -12.84 -1.02 6.95
C GLU A 52 -13.03 -2.35 6.22
N ILE A 53 -12.18 -2.58 5.23
CA ILE A 53 -12.13 -3.84 4.51
C ILE A 53 -10.88 -4.59 4.98
N HIS A 54 -11.10 -5.84 5.34
CA HIS A 54 -10.10 -6.75 5.87
C HIS A 54 -10.07 -8.01 5.00
N SER A 55 -8.94 -8.72 5.01
CA SER A 55 -8.79 -10.02 4.36
C SER A 55 -8.53 -11.10 5.40
N LEU A 56 -9.12 -12.28 5.19
CA LEU A 56 -8.88 -13.44 6.03
C LEU A 56 -7.45 -13.98 5.92
N GLU A 57 -6.78 -13.75 4.79
CA GLU A 57 -5.37 -14.10 4.61
C GLU A 57 -4.47 -13.42 5.66
N TYR A 58 -4.81 -12.17 6.02
CA TYR A 58 -4.09 -11.38 7.01
C TYR A 58 -4.82 -11.32 8.37
N ALA A 59 -5.84 -12.16 8.56
CA ALA A 59 -6.66 -12.19 9.78
C ALA A 59 -5.89 -12.31 11.10
N PRO A 60 -4.79 -13.07 11.20
CA PRO A 60 -4.00 -13.15 12.44
C PRO A 60 -3.49 -11.77 12.91
N MET A 61 -3.33 -10.82 11.99
CA MET A 61 -2.82 -9.48 12.27
C MET A 61 -3.92 -8.48 12.63
N ILE A 62 -5.21 -8.78 12.38
CA ILE A 62 -6.36 -7.88 12.67
C ILE A 62 -6.42 -7.48 14.15
N ALA A 63 -6.00 -8.37 15.05
CA ALA A 63 -5.96 -8.11 16.49
C ALA A 63 -4.72 -7.32 16.96
N SER A 64 -3.75 -7.02 16.07
CA SER A 64 -2.57 -6.20 16.38
C SER A 64 -2.66 -4.86 15.68
N PRO A 65 -2.76 -3.73 16.41
CA PRO A 65 -2.92 -2.39 15.83
C PRO A 65 -1.82 -1.92 14.87
N LYS A 66 -0.71 -2.67 14.74
CA LYS A 66 0.52 -2.24 14.06
C LYS A 66 0.67 -2.75 12.64
N ASP A 67 0.00 -3.84 12.26
CA ASP A 67 0.26 -4.53 10.98
C ASP A 67 -1.02 -5.03 10.28
N THR A 68 -2.11 -4.27 10.37
CA THR A 68 -3.33 -4.62 9.62
C THR A 68 -3.28 -4.02 8.23
N PHE A 69 -3.23 -4.89 7.20
CA PHE A 69 -3.42 -4.54 5.79
C PHE A 69 -4.90 -4.21 5.49
N GLN A 70 -5.49 -3.33 6.29
CA GLN A 70 -6.89 -2.92 6.20
C GLN A 70 -7.03 -1.72 5.26
N THR A 71 -8.08 -1.72 4.44
CA THR A 71 -8.44 -0.54 3.63
C THR A 71 -9.54 0.23 4.35
N THR A 72 -9.26 1.46 4.76
CA THR A 72 -10.28 2.34 5.39
C THR A 72 -11.08 3.05 4.31
N ILE A 73 -12.41 2.91 4.36
CA ILE A 73 -13.31 3.52 3.38
C ILE A 73 -13.55 4.99 3.75
N PRO A 74 -13.32 5.94 2.84
CA PRO A 74 -13.46 7.37 3.11
C PRO A 74 -14.92 7.87 3.11
N TYR A 75 -15.89 6.96 2.99
CA TYR A 75 -17.30 7.26 2.87
C TYR A 75 -18.04 6.88 4.16
N LYS A 76 -19.05 7.68 4.51
CA LYS A 76 -19.90 7.45 5.69
C LYS A 76 -20.83 6.26 5.53
N GLU A 77 -21.04 5.81 4.31
CA GLU A 77 -21.99 4.77 3.93
C GLU A 77 -21.33 3.85 2.90
N LEU A 78 -21.76 2.59 2.86
CA LEU A 78 -21.32 1.63 1.85
C LEU A 78 -22.15 1.82 0.60
N ASP A 79 -21.52 2.20 -0.50
CA ASP A 79 -22.13 2.30 -1.81
C ASP A 79 -21.15 1.87 -2.92
N ILE A 80 -21.52 2.08 -4.18
CA ILE A 80 -20.71 1.72 -5.34
C ILE A 80 -19.30 2.33 -5.32
N ARG A 81 -19.11 3.50 -4.71
CA ARG A 81 -17.81 4.17 -4.61
C ARG A 81 -16.84 3.36 -3.75
N THR A 82 -17.33 2.58 -2.79
CA THR A 82 -16.51 1.65 -2.02
C THR A 82 -15.83 0.63 -2.93
N LEU A 83 -16.56 0.08 -3.91
CA LEU A 83 -16.01 -0.90 -4.84
C LEU A 83 -14.98 -0.28 -5.78
N HIS A 84 -15.26 0.93 -6.29
CA HIS A 84 -14.28 1.69 -7.07
C HIS A 84 -13.02 1.98 -6.26
N HIS A 85 -13.19 2.40 -5.01
CA HIS A 85 -12.07 2.68 -4.12
C HIS A 85 -11.19 1.44 -3.89
N VAL A 86 -11.79 0.27 -3.70
CA VAL A 86 -11.03 -0.99 -3.57
C VAL A 86 -10.29 -1.31 -4.86
N TYR A 87 -10.98 -1.24 -6.00
CA TYR A 87 -10.39 -1.55 -7.30
C TYR A 87 -9.20 -0.62 -7.63
N ASP A 88 -9.36 0.68 -7.42
CA ASP A 88 -8.35 1.70 -7.72
C ASP A 88 -7.11 1.57 -6.84
N ASN A 89 -7.24 0.98 -5.65
CA ASN A 89 -6.13 0.75 -4.72
C ASN A 89 -5.60 -0.68 -4.77
N ASP A 90 -6.15 -1.57 -5.60
CA ASP A 90 -5.69 -2.94 -5.68
C ASP A 90 -4.40 -3.04 -6.50
N ILE A 91 -3.34 -3.53 -5.85
CA ILE A 91 -2.07 -3.81 -6.49
C ILE A 91 -2.16 -4.94 -7.53
N LYS A 92 -3.13 -5.86 -7.41
CA LYS A 92 -3.37 -6.90 -8.44
C LYS A 92 -3.79 -6.26 -9.77
N VAL A 93 -4.51 -5.13 -9.71
CA VAL A 93 -4.97 -4.38 -10.90
C VAL A 93 -3.90 -3.42 -11.41
N HIS A 94 -3.26 -2.68 -10.50
CA HIS A 94 -2.37 -1.57 -10.86
C HIS A 94 -0.87 -1.89 -10.75
N GLY A 95 -0.51 -3.05 -10.21
CA GLY A 95 0.86 -3.43 -9.87
C GLY A 95 1.82 -3.29 -11.04
N ARG A 96 1.43 -3.73 -12.23
CA ARG A 96 2.26 -3.59 -13.44
C ARG A 96 2.65 -2.14 -13.72
N LYS A 97 1.69 -1.20 -13.66
CA LYS A 97 1.97 0.23 -13.89
C LYS A 97 2.86 0.81 -12.79
N ILE A 98 2.71 0.34 -11.57
CA ILE A 98 3.54 0.74 -10.43
C ILE A 98 4.99 0.27 -10.65
N PHE A 99 5.18 -1.01 -11.01
CA PHE A 99 6.51 -1.56 -11.32
C PHE A 99 7.17 -0.85 -12.51
N GLU A 100 6.44 -0.62 -13.61
CA GLU A 100 6.95 0.14 -14.76
C GLU A 100 7.38 1.57 -14.37
N ARG A 101 6.69 2.19 -13.40
CA ARG A 101 7.07 3.52 -12.88
C ARG A 101 8.34 3.46 -12.04
N ILE A 102 8.49 2.42 -11.22
CA ILE A 102 9.67 2.20 -10.37
C ILE A 102 10.91 2.01 -11.26
N GLU A 103 10.84 1.10 -12.24
CA GLU A 103 11.94 0.82 -13.16
C GLU A 103 12.37 2.07 -13.93
N ARG A 104 11.41 2.85 -14.44
CA ARG A 104 11.71 4.12 -15.11
C ARG A 104 12.42 5.11 -14.18
N GLN A 105 12.04 5.16 -12.90
CA GLN A 105 12.68 6.05 -11.94
C GLN A 105 14.11 5.60 -11.61
N GLU A 106 14.36 4.29 -11.54
CA GLU A 106 15.72 3.76 -11.35
C GLU A 106 16.63 4.11 -12.53
N GLU A 107 16.14 3.97 -13.76
CA GLU A 107 16.90 4.33 -14.96
C GLU A 107 17.27 5.83 -14.97
N LEU A 108 16.33 6.70 -14.58
CA LEU A 108 16.57 8.14 -14.45
C LEU A 108 17.59 8.45 -13.36
N ASN A 109 17.49 7.79 -12.21
CA ASN A 109 18.42 7.97 -11.10
C ASN A 109 19.84 7.54 -11.49
N GLU A 110 19.97 6.45 -12.25
CA GLU A 110 21.27 5.96 -12.71
C GLU A 110 21.91 6.92 -13.72
N LYS A 111 21.14 7.45 -14.67
CA LYS A 111 21.60 8.50 -15.58
C LYS A 111 22.05 9.75 -14.84
N GLN A 112 21.36 10.13 -13.76
CA GLN A 112 21.73 11.27 -12.94
C GLN A 112 23.04 11.02 -12.19
N LYS A 113 23.20 9.86 -11.55
CA LYS A 113 24.46 9.47 -10.87
C LYS A 113 25.66 9.51 -11.81
N GLN A 114 25.51 9.01 -13.05
CA GLN A 114 26.58 9.04 -14.05
C GLN A 114 26.99 10.47 -14.42
N ARG A 115 26.01 11.37 -14.56
CA ARG A 115 26.27 12.79 -14.83
C ARG A 115 27.00 13.45 -13.66
N ASP A 116 26.55 13.20 -12.44
CA ASP A 116 27.14 13.77 -11.23
C ASP A 116 28.57 13.27 -11.03
N TYR A 117 28.82 11.98 -11.26
CA TYR A 117 30.15 11.39 -11.23
C TYR A 117 31.09 12.03 -12.26
N LYS A 118 30.63 12.22 -13.50
CA LYS A 118 31.41 12.87 -14.56
C LYS A 118 31.71 14.34 -14.23
N ASN A 119 30.76 15.05 -13.64
CA ASN A 119 30.95 16.43 -13.21
C ASN A 119 31.95 16.53 -12.06
N TRP A 120 31.85 15.61 -11.09
CA TRP A 120 32.80 15.50 -9.99
C TRP A 120 34.23 15.24 -10.49
N LEU A 121 34.42 14.26 -11.38
CA LEU A 121 35.73 13.99 -11.99
C LEU A 121 36.33 15.22 -12.68
N ARG A 122 35.51 15.98 -13.42
CA ARG A 122 35.95 17.22 -14.08
C ARG A 122 36.35 18.30 -13.08
N ALA A 123 35.61 18.46 -11.99
CA ALA A 123 35.93 19.40 -10.92
C ALA A 123 37.28 19.04 -10.27
N VAL A 124 37.45 17.77 -9.87
CA VAL A 124 38.71 17.26 -9.30
C VAL A 124 39.89 17.46 -10.25
N ALA A 125 39.73 17.15 -11.54
CA ALA A 125 40.78 17.34 -12.55
C ALA A 125 41.16 18.82 -12.74
N SER A 126 40.17 19.73 -12.69
CA SER A 126 40.42 21.16 -12.78
C SER A 126 41.16 21.70 -11.56
N GLU A 127 40.76 21.26 -10.35
CA GLU A 127 41.40 21.65 -9.09
C GLU A 127 42.84 21.15 -9.02
N THR A 128 43.07 19.87 -9.30
CA THR A 128 44.43 19.29 -9.34
C THR A 128 45.32 19.96 -10.37
N LYS A 129 44.83 20.20 -11.59
CA LYS A 129 45.59 20.97 -12.61
C LYS A 129 45.96 22.35 -12.10
N SER A 130 45.05 23.05 -11.41
CA SER A 130 45.34 24.36 -10.83
C SER A 130 46.37 24.29 -9.70
N MET A 131 46.37 23.22 -8.89
CA MET A 131 47.37 23.03 -7.82
C MET A 131 48.76 22.78 -8.41
N PHE A 132 48.89 21.81 -9.32
CA PHE A 132 50.18 21.53 -9.98
C PHE A 132 50.72 22.72 -10.76
N ALA A 133 49.85 23.51 -11.38
CA ALA A 133 50.26 24.76 -11.99
C ALA A 133 50.86 25.71 -10.95
N LYS A 134 50.22 25.93 -9.80
CA LYS A 134 50.77 26.82 -8.74
C LYS A 134 52.10 26.34 -8.20
N ASP A 135 52.27 25.03 -7.98
CA ASP A 135 53.51 24.46 -7.46
C ASP A 135 54.68 24.53 -8.45
N ALA A 136 54.41 24.52 -9.76
CA ALA A 136 55.44 24.64 -10.80
C ALA A 136 56.01 26.06 -10.99
N TRP A 137 55.39 27.08 -10.38
CA TRP A 137 55.86 28.48 -10.40
C TRP A 137 56.56 28.91 -9.10
N LEU A 138 56.75 27.98 -8.15
CA LEU A 138 57.58 28.13 -6.94
C LEU A 138 58.97 27.51 -7.17
#